data_AF-K7Z6N0-F1
#
_entry.id   AF-K7Z6N0-F1
#
_cell.length_a   1.000
_cell.length_b   1.000
_cell.length_c   1.000
_cell.angle_alpha   90.00
_cell.angle_beta   90.00
_cell.angle_gamma   90.00
#
_symmetry.space_group_name_H-M   'P 1'
#
loop_
_entity.id
_entity.type
_entity.pdbx_description
1 polymer ?
#
loop_
_entity_poly.entity_id
_entity_poly.type
_entity_poly.pdbx_seq_one_letter_code
_entity_poly.pdbx_strand_id
1 'polypeptide(L)'
;LQVPVAAQIVKGISEGCREAKCALLGGETAEMPSVYEVGKYDIAGYCVGIVEQGQELPKFELYEEGDLLIALPSSGLHCSGFNSVLPRLEELKVALNQGCSEFKSRGSHQLGEPTKLYVKQVLELFKESAIKSVAHITNGLLHDVQRIMPTGFEVCLDFGDLQIPEVFGWLAGTLGLSAQTILQNLNCGIGMVLVIPQNFTTWKSTLKDAKVLGVLKRKLGTQTSQIQVKNFETTLEKLSKKYGSLGVNQLDEPHHHALQLELSSQAEQRPEALLSQMGHRLTRIPAGFKDPILVMGTDGVGTKIKIAQETQRNSTVGIDLVG
;
A
#
# COMPACT_ATOMS: atom_id res chain seq x y z
N LEU A 1 7.96 25.98 -3.16
CA LEU A 1 6.87 25.22 -3.86
C LEU A 1 5.82 26.23 -4.33
N GLN A 2 5.19 26.07 -5.50
CA GLN A 2 4.13 27.02 -5.89
C GLN A 2 2.88 26.82 -5.02
N VAL A 3 2.30 27.91 -4.50
CA VAL A 3 1.14 27.91 -3.60
C VAL A 3 -0.04 27.03 -4.10
N PRO A 4 -0.40 27.04 -5.39
CA PRO A 4 -1.48 26.18 -5.90
C PRO A 4 -1.19 24.67 -5.81
N VAL A 5 0.06 24.26 -6.00
CA VAL A 5 0.47 22.84 -5.92
C VAL A 5 0.47 22.37 -4.46
N ALA A 6 0.99 23.20 -3.55
CA ALA A 6 0.93 22.94 -2.12
C ALA A 6 -0.52 22.74 -1.63
N ALA A 7 -1.44 23.60 -2.07
CA ALA A 7 -2.85 23.49 -1.72
C ALA A 7 -3.50 22.20 -2.22
N GLN A 8 -3.13 21.71 -3.42
CA GLN A 8 -3.62 20.43 -3.94
C GLN A 8 -3.15 19.24 -3.11
N ILE A 9 -1.87 19.25 -2.70
CA ILE A 9 -1.29 18.19 -1.86
C ILE A 9 -1.98 18.15 -0.50
N VAL A 10 -2.06 19.30 0.18
CA VAL A 10 -2.72 19.41 1.50
C VAL A 10 -4.18 18.98 1.43
N LYS A 11 -4.89 19.34 0.34
CA LYS A 11 -6.25 18.86 0.11
C LYS A 11 -6.31 17.33 0.03
N GLY A 12 -5.40 16.70 -0.73
CA GLY A 12 -5.32 15.24 -0.82
C GLY A 12 -5.05 14.56 0.52
N ILE A 13 -4.12 15.10 1.32
CA ILE A 13 -3.83 14.59 2.68
C ILE A 13 -5.07 14.71 3.56
N SER A 14 -5.75 15.86 3.53
CA SER A 14 -6.98 16.07 4.29
C SER A 14 -8.10 15.10 3.88
N GLU A 15 -8.24 14.82 2.59
CA GLU A 15 -9.21 13.84 2.06
C GLU A 15 -8.86 12.42 2.53
N GLY A 16 -7.58 12.04 2.45
CA GLY A 16 -7.07 10.77 2.96
C GLY A 16 -7.33 10.61 4.46
N CYS A 17 -7.01 11.62 5.27
CA CYS A 17 -7.25 11.58 6.72
C CYS A 17 -8.75 11.43 7.05
N ARG A 18 -9.61 12.10 6.29
CA ARG A 18 -11.06 12.01 6.45
C ARG A 18 -11.58 10.61 6.13
N GLU A 19 -11.12 10.02 5.03
CA GLU A 19 -11.48 8.64 4.64
C GLU A 19 -10.92 7.63 5.64
N ALA A 20 -9.68 7.83 6.09
CA ALA A 20 -9.02 6.99 7.07
C ALA A 20 -9.62 7.13 8.48
N LYS A 21 -10.46 8.13 8.69
CA LYS A 21 -10.92 8.53 10.02
C LYS A 21 -9.74 8.68 10.98
N CYS A 22 -8.74 9.47 10.61
CA CYS A 22 -7.74 10.02 11.53
C CYS A 22 -7.83 11.57 11.58
N ALA A 23 -7.21 12.18 12.59
CA ALA A 23 -7.06 13.63 12.66
C ALA A 23 -5.74 14.03 12.01
N LEU A 24 -5.74 15.06 11.17
CA LEU A 24 -4.48 15.62 10.70
C LEU A 24 -3.95 16.62 11.73
N LEU A 25 -3.18 16.10 12.67
CA LEU A 25 -2.50 16.92 13.66
C LEU A 25 -1.45 17.80 12.98
N GLY A 26 -0.93 17.46 11.80
CA GLY A 26 -0.16 18.44 11.07
C GLY A 26 0.55 18.08 9.75
N GLY A 27 1.12 19.07 9.04
CA GLY A 27 2.17 19.05 7.99
C GLY A 27 3.11 20.29 8.08
N GLU A 28 4.43 20.17 8.05
CA GLU A 28 5.34 21.34 7.96
C GLU A 28 5.76 21.53 6.51
N THR A 29 6.07 22.76 6.11
CA THR A 29 6.54 23.06 4.76
C THR A 29 7.90 23.70 4.84
N ALA A 30 8.93 22.96 4.42
CA ALA A 30 10.29 23.45 4.31
C ALA A 30 10.60 23.79 2.84
N GLU A 31 11.00 25.03 2.57
CA GLU A 31 11.54 25.41 1.27
C GLU A 31 13.06 25.29 1.28
N MET A 32 13.62 24.40 0.46
CA MET A 32 15.07 24.16 0.38
C MET A 32 15.60 24.36 -1.05
N PRO A 33 15.79 25.61 -1.51
CA PRO A 33 16.22 25.91 -2.88
C PRO A 33 17.61 25.36 -3.25
N SER A 34 18.46 25.09 -2.25
CA SER A 34 19.78 24.49 -2.45
C SER A 34 19.76 22.97 -2.58
N VAL A 35 18.63 22.32 -2.25
CA VAL A 35 18.48 20.85 -2.25
C VAL A 35 17.58 20.39 -3.39
N TYR A 36 16.50 21.13 -3.66
CA TYR A 36 15.54 20.78 -4.72
C TYR A 36 15.57 21.78 -5.88
N GLU A 37 15.53 21.24 -7.10
CA GLU A 37 15.33 22.06 -8.30
C GLU A 37 13.95 22.74 -8.29
N VAL A 38 13.83 23.82 -9.06
CA VAL A 38 12.58 24.56 -9.21
C VAL A 38 11.46 23.62 -9.71
N GLY A 39 10.40 23.51 -8.90
CA GLY A 39 9.23 22.69 -9.20
C GLY A 39 9.27 21.27 -8.64
N LYS A 40 10.41 20.80 -8.12
CA LYS A 40 10.51 19.52 -7.40
C LYS A 40 10.15 19.70 -5.92
N TYR A 41 9.55 18.67 -5.35
CA TYR A 41 9.17 18.60 -3.94
C TYR A 41 9.14 17.15 -3.48
N ASP A 42 9.19 16.96 -2.16
CA ASP A 42 9.09 15.66 -1.51
C ASP A 42 8.05 15.76 -0.38
N ILE A 43 7.47 14.62 0.00
CA ILE A 43 6.40 14.56 1.02
C ILE A 43 6.60 13.32 1.89
N ALA A 44 6.64 13.53 3.20
CA ALA A 44 6.63 12.49 4.22
C ALA A 44 5.44 12.67 5.17
N GLY A 45 4.88 11.58 5.64
CA GLY A 45 3.73 11.50 6.53
C GLY A 45 4.03 10.67 7.77
N TYR A 46 3.35 11.02 8.85
CA TYR A 46 3.50 10.39 10.15
C TYR A 46 2.12 10.09 10.71
N CYS A 47 1.92 8.85 11.17
CA CYS A 47 0.68 8.43 11.80
C CYS A 47 0.97 7.86 13.19
N VAL A 48 0.10 8.20 14.15
CA VAL A 48 0.12 7.63 15.50
C VAL A 48 -1.21 6.93 15.73
N GLY A 49 -1.14 5.63 16.03
CA GLY A 49 -2.25 4.79 16.41
C GLY A 49 -2.18 4.39 17.90
N ILE A 50 -3.29 3.86 18.40
CA ILE A 50 -3.38 3.33 19.76
C ILE A 50 -3.97 1.92 19.65
N VAL A 51 -3.39 0.97 20.38
CA VAL A 51 -3.89 -0.40 20.53
C VAL A 51 -3.93 -0.76 22.01
N GLU A 52 -4.88 -1.60 22.43
CA GLU A 52 -4.92 -2.13 23.79
C GLU A 52 -3.86 -3.22 23.96
N GLN A 53 -3.19 -3.28 25.10
CA GLN A 53 -2.24 -4.35 25.40
C GLN A 53 -2.87 -5.74 25.20
N GLY A 54 -2.15 -6.63 24.49
CA GLY A 54 -2.62 -7.97 24.13
C GLY A 54 -3.50 -8.03 22.86
N GLN A 55 -3.81 -6.89 22.24
CA GLN A 55 -4.49 -6.82 20.93
C GLN A 55 -3.53 -6.55 19.77
N GLU A 56 -2.23 -6.46 20.02
CA GLU A 56 -1.22 -6.26 18.99
C GLU A 56 -1.22 -7.42 17.99
N LEU A 57 -0.82 -7.12 16.76
CA LEU A 57 -0.66 -8.08 15.68
C LEU A 57 0.80 -8.07 15.23
N PRO A 58 1.33 -9.19 14.71
CA PRO A 58 0.68 -10.49 14.48
C PRO A 58 0.58 -11.36 15.74
N LYS A 59 -0.41 -12.26 15.77
CA LYS A 59 -0.63 -13.29 16.81
C LYS A 59 -0.32 -14.68 16.28
N PHE A 60 0.96 -14.97 16.07
CA PHE A 60 1.41 -16.22 15.45
C PHE A 60 1.00 -17.47 16.23
N GLU A 61 0.88 -17.35 17.55
CA GLU A 61 0.44 -18.40 18.46
C GLU A 61 -1.01 -18.86 18.21
N LEU A 62 -1.84 -18.03 17.58
CA LEU A 62 -3.22 -18.36 17.26
C LEU A 62 -3.39 -19.03 15.89
N TYR A 63 -2.32 -19.20 15.12
CA TYR A 63 -2.42 -19.75 13.76
C TYR A 63 -2.77 -21.24 13.79
N GLU A 64 -3.73 -21.61 12.96
CA GLU A 64 -4.23 -22.97 12.83
C GLU A 64 -4.23 -23.40 11.37
N GLU A 65 -4.13 -24.71 11.14
CA GLU A 65 -4.33 -25.26 9.81
C GLU A 65 -5.78 -25.02 9.37
N GLY A 66 -5.96 -24.56 8.14
CA GLY A 66 -7.28 -24.18 7.61
C GLY A 66 -7.59 -22.67 7.70
N ASP A 67 -6.79 -21.90 8.44
CA ASP A 67 -6.92 -20.43 8.46
C ASP A 67 -6.84 -19.84 7.05
N LEU A 68 -7.59 -18.76 6.83
CA LEU A 68 -7.76 -18.16 5.51
C LEU A 68 -6.89 -16.92 5.39
N LEU A 69 -6.18 -16.81 4.27
CA LEU A 69 -5.60 -15.56 3.81
C LEU A 69 -6.63 -14.84 2.95
N ILE A 70 -7.08 -13.67 3.40
CA ILE A 70 -8.05 -12.83 2.69
C ILE A 70 -7.32 -11.67 2.03
N ALA A 71 -7.38 -11.59 0.71
CA ALA A 71 -6.84 -10.48 -0.07
C ALA A 71 -7.86 -9.37 -0.24
N LEU A 72 -7.46 -8.14 0.07
CA LEU A 72 -8.18 -6.92 -0.25
C LEU A 72 -7.60 -6.34 -1.55
N PRO A 73 -8.43 -6.04 -2.56
CA PRO A 73 -7.95 -5.57 -3.85
C PRO A 73 -7.33 -4.17 -3.71
N SER A 74 -6.22 -3.97 -4.42
CA SER A 74 -5.59 -2.66 -4.65
C SER A 74 -6.35 -1.85 -5.70
N SER A 75 -6.10 -0.54 -5.74
CA SER A 75 -6.55 0.36 -6.81
C SER A 75 -5.59 0.36 -8.02
N GLY A 76 -4.38 -0.19 -7.87
CA GLY A 76 -3.30 -0.14 -8.85
C GLY A 76 -1.96 -0.44 -8.18
N LEU A 77 -0.88 0.26 -8.57
CA LEU A 77 0.46 0.06 -7.98
C LEU A 77 0.59 0.58 -6.54
N HIS A 78 -0.38 1.37 -6.07
CA HIS A 78 -0.25 2.13 -4.81
C HIS A 78 1.00 3.00 -4.87
N CYS A 79 1.92 2.91 -3.90
CA CYS A 79 3.21 3.61 -3.89
C CYS A 79 4.40 2.67 -4.09
N SER A 80 4.15 1.44 -4.53
CA SER A 80 5.15 0.38 -4.64
C SER A 80 5.87 0.36 -5.99
N GLY A 81 7.18 0.11 -5.98
CA GLY A 81 7.98 -0.25 -7.17
C GLY A 81 8.26 0.85 -8.20
N PHE A 82 7.85 2.10 -7.95
CA PHE A 82 8.10 3.22 -8.87
C PHE A 82 9.60 3.52 -9.06
N ASN A 83 10.43 3.23 -8.05
CA ASN A 83 11.89 3.39 -8.14
C ASN A 83 12.50 2.55 -9.27
N SER A 84 12.01 1.33 -9.45
CA SER A 84 12.50 0.42 -10.49
C SER A 84 11.74 0.55 -11.81
N VAL A 85 10.45 0.90 -11.75
CA VAL A 85 9.60 1.01 -12.94
C VAL A 85 9.92 2.25 -13.78
N LEU A 86 10.11 3.43 -13.16
CA LEU A 86 10.29 4.66 -13.92
C LEU A 86 11.58 4.70 -14.76
N PRO A 87 12.77 4.31 -14.25
CA PRO A 87 13.98 4.31 -15.06
C PRO A 87 13.86 3.43 -16.31
N ARG A 88 13.17 2.29 -16.19
CA ARG A 88 12.91 1.38 -17.33
C ARG A 88 11.96 1.99 -18.37
N LEU A 89 10.96 2.74 -17.92
CA LEU A 89 10.07 3.47 -18.82
C LEU A 89 10.81 4.60 -19.55
N GLU A 90 11.74 5.29 -18.86
CA GLU A 90 12.61 6.31 -19.45
C GLU A 90 13.56 5.70 -20.50
N GLU A 91 14.19 4.55 -20.22
CA GLU A 91 15.05 3.80 -21.16
C GLU A 91 14.31 3.47 -22.47
N LEU A 92 13.03 3.08 -22.34
CA LEU A 92 12.16 2.75 -23.48
C LEU A 92 11.49 3.97 -24.12
N LYS A 93 11.78 5.18 -23.62
CA LYS A 93 11.23 6.46 -24.09
C LYS A 93 9.68 6.50 -24.10
N VAL A 94 9.05 5.82 -23.14
CA VAL A 94 7.59 5.82 -23.00
C VAL A 94 7.17 7.17 -22.41
N ALA A 95 6.33 7.93 -23.12
CA ALA A 95 5.89 9.23 -22.66
C ALA A 95 4.70 9.11 -21.69
N LEU A 96 4.87 9.63 -20.47
CA LEU A 96 3.85 9.59 -19.40
C LEU A 96 3.00 10.86 -19.30
N ASN A 97 3.16 11.80 -20.23
CA ASN A 97 2.41 13.05 -20.22
C ASN A 97 0.93 12.82 -20.63
N GLN A 98 0.03 13.66 -20.10
CA GLN A 98 -1.43 13.55 -20.36
C GLN A 98 -1.81 13.63 -21.85
N GLY A 99 -0.93 14.18 -22.70
CA GLY A 99 -1.16 14.33 -24.14
C GLY A 99 -0.86 13.07 -24.95
N CYS A 100 -0.05 12.14 -24.44
CA CYS A 100 0.40 10.98 -25.20
C CYS A 100 -0.70 9.93 -25.36
N SER A 101 -0.78 9.32 -26.56
CA SER A 101 -1.66 8.18 -26.82
C SER A 101 -1.38 6.99 -25.90
N GLU A 102 -0.13 6.84 -25.45
CA GLU A 102 0.30 5.78 -24.55
C GLU A 102 -0.25 5.99 -23.13
N PHE A 103 -0.28 7.23 -22.63
CA PHE A 103 -0.87 7.58 -21.32
C PHE A 103 -2.42 7.57 -21.34
N LYS A 104 -3.04 7.53 -22.52
CA LYS A 104 -4.49 7.33 -22.70
C LYS A 104 -4.92 5.87 -22.60
N SER A 105 -3.98 4.92 -22.57
CA SER A 105 -4.32 3.53 -22.29
C SER A 105 -4.84 3.40 -20.85
N ARG A 106 -5.80 2.49 -20.62
CA ARG A 106 -6.33 2.26 -19.27
C ARG A 106 -5.24 1.84 -18.27
N GLY A 107 -4.23 1.08 -18.72
CA GLY A 107 -3.14 0.61 -17.87
C GLY A 107 -2.21 1.72 -17.39
N SER A 108 -1.71 2.58 -18.27
CA SER A 108 -0.82 3.69 -17.91
C SER A 108 -1.50 4.77 -17.07
N HIS A 109 -2.79 5.05 -17.30
CA HIS A 109 -3.57 5.96 -16.47
C HIS A 109 -3.63 5.52 -14.99
N GLN A 110 -3.67 4.21 -14.73
CA GLN A 110 -3.71 3.63 -13.39
C GLN A 110 -2.40 3.78 -12.59
N LEU A 111 -1.30 4.23 -13.20
CA LEU A 111 -0.07 4.59 -12.47
C LEU A 111 -0.31 5.76 -11.51
N GLY A 112 -1.19 6.70 -11.87
CA GLY A 112 -1.54 7.86 -11.06
C GLY A 112 -2.71 7.63 -10.09
N GLU A 113 -3.27 6.42 -10.04
CA GLU A 113 -4.41 6.10 -9.18
C GLU A 113 -3.99 6.14 -7.70
N PRO A 114 -4.72 6.84 -6.82
CA PRO A 114 -4.37 6.93 -5.41
C PRO A 114 -4.47 5.57 -4.70
N THR A 115 -3.67 5.39 -3.65
CA THR A 115 -3.67 4.21 -2.78
C THR A 115 -5.03 4.06 -2.10
N LYS A 116 -5.50 2.82 -2.01
CA LYS A 116 -6.79 2.50 -1.40
C LYS A 116 -6.62 2.42 0.11
N LEU A 117 -7.46 3.12 0.87
CA LEU A 117 -7.41 3.14 2.32
C LEU A 117 -8.27 2.00 2.91
N TYR A 118 -7.64 1.12 3.71
CA TYR A 118 -8.30 -0.08 4.25
C TYR A 118 -8.79 0.06 5.69
N VAL A 119 -8.34 1.11 6.40
CA VAL A 119 -8.50 1.26 7.85
C VAL A 119 -9.93 1.10 8.37
N LYS A 120 -10.94 1.68 7.70
CA LYS A 120 -12.33 1.57 8.17
C LYS A 120 -12.80 0.11 8.18
N GLN A 121 -12.57 -0.60 7.08
CA GLN A 121 -13.02 -1.97 6.88
C GLN A 121 -12.26 -2.93 7.80
N VAL A 122 -10.95 -2.72 7.97
CA VAL A 122 -10.09 -3.54 8.82
C VAL A 122 -10.41 -3.29 10.30
N LEU A 123 -10.61 -2.05 10.74
CA LEU A 123 -10.97 -1.75 12.12
C LEU A 123 -12.37 -2.28 12.50
N GLU A 124 -13.31 -2.32 11.56
CA GLU A 124 -14.62 -2.96 11.79
C GLU A 124 -14.45 -4.45 12.10
N LEU A 125 -13.61 -5.17 11.34
CA LEU A 125 -13.30 -6.57 11.61
C LEU A 125 -12.42 -6.80 12.84
N PHE A 126 -11.49 -5.89 13.10
CA PHE A 126 -10.58 -5.99 14.24
C PHE A 126 -11.34 -6.00 15.57
N LYS A 127 -12.45 -5.24 15.66
CA LYS A 127 -13.34 -5.23 16.84
C LYS A 127 -13.97 -6.60 17.15
N GLU A 128 -14.13 -7.47 16.15
CA GLU A 128 -14.64 -8.82 16.35
C GLU A 128 -13.54 -9.80 16.83
N SER A 129 -12.30 -9.32 17.03
CA SER A 129 -11.14 -10.10 17.51
C SER A 129 -10.81 -11.33 16.66
N ALA A 130 -11.19 -11.31 15.39
CA ALA A 130 -11.02 -12.43 14.46
C ALA A 130 -9.75 -12.32 13.60
N ILE A 131 -9.06 -11.18 13.61
CA ILE A 131 -7.84 -11.00 12.82
C ILE A 131 -6.64 -11.54 13.59
N LYS A 132 -5.95 -12.52 13.01
CA LYS A 132 -4.70 -13.09 13.55
C LYS A 132 -3.47 -12.32 13.07
N SER A 133 -3.53 -11.75 11.86
CA SER A 133 -2.45 -10.93 11.30
C SER A 133 -2.92 -10.07 10.13
N VAL A 134 -2.16 -9.02 9.83
CA VAL A 134 -2.35 -8.09 8.71
C VAL A 134 -1.01 -7.85 8.03
N ALA A 135 -0.97 -7.98 6.71
CA ALA A 135 0.14 -7.53 5.87
C ALA A 135 -0.36 -6.45 4.90
N HIS A 136 0.17 -5.23 5.04
CA HIS A 136 0.09 -4.22 3.99
C HIS A 136 1.13 -4.55 2.91
N ILE A 137 0.69 -4.64 1.65
CA ILE A 137 1.55 -5.06 0.53
C ILE A 137 2.13 -3.82 -0.16
N THR A 138 3.41 -3.57 0.09
CA THR A 138 4.13 -2.35 -0.30
C THR A 138 5.46 -2.63 -0.98
N ASN A 139 6.14 -3.74 -0.65
CA ASN A 139 7.48 -4.07 -1.17
C ASN A 139 7.48 -5.34 -2.02
N GLY A 140 6.29 -5.81 -2.41
CA GLY A 140 6.10 -7.04 -3.16
C GLY A 140 5.27 -8.06 -2.40
N LEU A 141 4.33 -8.69 -3.11
CA LEU A 141 3.39 -9.62 -2.51
C LEU A 141 4.08 -10.77 -1.77
N LEU A 142 5.08 -11.40 -2.39
CA LEU A 142 5.76 -12.55 -1.77
C LEU A 142 6.51 -12.15 -0.50
N HIS A 143 7.19 -11.01 -0.52
CA HIS A 143 7.95 -10.52 0.61
C HIS A 143 7.05 -10.19 1.81
N ASP A 144 5.99 -9.41 1.56
CA ASP A 144 5.12 -8.93 2.64
C ASP A 144 4.22 -10.03 3.22
N VAL A 145 3.81 -11.00 2.39
CA VAL A 145 3.12 -12.21 2.87
C VAL A 145 4.08 -13.08 3.69
N GLN A 146 5.35 -13.23 3.27
CA GLN A 146 6.34 -14.02 4.02
C GLN A 146 6.57 -13.49 5.44
N ARG A 147 6.46 -12.16 5.66
CA ARG A 147 6.59 -11.53 6.99
C ARG A 147 5.50 -11.95 7.98
N ILE A 148 4.32 -12.33 7.48
CA ILE A 148 3.17 -12.75 8.31
C ILE A 148 3.01 -14.28 8.35
N MET A 149 4.00 -15.04 7.91
CA MET A 149 3.98 -16.50 7.82
C MET A 149 4.94 -17.13 8.86
N PRO A 150 4.42 -17.87 9.86
CA PRO A 150 5.27 -18.62 10.79
C PRO A 150 5.95 -19.82 10.11
N THR A 151 7.11 -20.25 10.61
CA THR A 151 7.98 -21.28 9.99
C THR A 151 7.32 -22.65 9.78
N GLY A 152 6.33 -23.00 10.61
CA GLY A 152 5.61 -24.27 10.57
C GLY A 152 4.48 -24.35 9.54
N PHE A 153 4.21 -23.26 8.82
CA PHE A 153 3.09 -23.17 7.89
C PHE A 153 3.56 -22.92 6.45
N GLU A 154 2.71 -23.34 5.52
CA GLU A 154 2.82 -23.06 4.11
C GLU A 154 1.46 -22.59 3.56
N VAL A 155 1.50 -21.84 2.46
CA VAL A 155 0.29 -21.37 1.79
C VAL A 155 0.45 -21.41 0.27
N CYS A 156 -0.65 -21.75 -0.40
CA CYS A 156 -0.78 -21.63 -1.84
C CYS A 156 -1.68 -20.42 -2.14
N LEU A 157 -1.11 -19.37 -2.72
CA LEU A 157 -1.81 -18.17 -3.18
C LEU A 157 -2.43 -18.45 -4.55
N ASP A 158 -3.74 -18.37 -4.68
CA ASP A 158 -4.48 -18.62 -5.91
C ASP A 158 -5.09 -17.33 -6.47
N PHE A 159 -4.71 -16.99 -7.70
CA PHE A 159 -5.19 -15.82 -8.43
C PHE A 159 -6.41 -16.08 -9.32
N GLY A 160 -6.97 -17.30 -9.31
CA GLY A 160 -8.08 -17.68 -10.19
C GLY A 160 -9.31 -16.77 -10.09
N ASP A 161 -9.66 -16.34 -8.87
CA ASP A 161 -10.84 -15.49 -8.59
C ASP A 161 -10.49 -14.00 -8.41
N LEU A 162 -9.22 -13.63 -8.56
CA LEU A 162 -8.74 -12.27 -8.33
C LEU A 162 -8.74 -11.45 -9.63
N GLN A 163 -9.25 -10.23 -9.53
CA GLN A 163 -9.16 -9.26 -10.63
C GLN A 163 -7.87 -8.47 -10.51
N ILE A 164 -6.88 -8.80 -11.36
CA ILE A 164 -5.62 -8.08 -11.43
C ILE A 164 -5.85 -6.79 -12.25
N PRO A 165 -5.52 -5.60 -11.71
CA PRO A 165 -5.60 -4.34 -12.44
C PRO A 165 -4.81 -4.35 -13.76
N GLU A 166 -5.31 -3.64 -14.77
CA GLU A 166 -4.76 -3.66 -16.13
C GLU A 166 -3.32 -3.13 -16.21
N VAL A 167 -2.95 -2.22 -15.29
CA VAL A 167 -1.58 -1.70 -15.16
C VAL A 167 -0.51 -2.78 -15.01
N PHE A 168 -0.80 -3.92 -14.37
CA PHE A 168 0.18 -5.01 -14.24
C PHE A 168 0.41 -5.71 -15.57
N GLY A 169 -0.65 -5.93 -16.36
CA GLY A 169 -0.53 -6.48 -17.71
C GLY A 169 0.19 -5.51 -18.66
N TRP A 170 -0.08 -4.21 -18.52
CA TRP A 170 0.61 -3.16 -19.27
C TRP A 170 2.10 -3.13 -18.93
N LEU A 171 2.48 -3.07 -17.65
CA LEU A 171 3.88 -3.11 -17.21
C LEU A 171 4.58 -4.39 -17.68
N ALA A 172 3.93 -5.54 -17.51
CA ALA A 172 4.49 -6.83 -17.92
C ALA A 172 4.79 -6.88 -19.42
N GLY A 173 3.85 -6.42 -20.27
CA GLY A 173 4.01 -6.42 -21.72
C GLY A 173 4.95 -5.33 -22.24
N THR A 174 4.88 -4.11 -21.69
CA THR A 174 5.69 -2.97 -22.13
C THR A 174 7.14 -3.08 -21.67
N LEU A 175 7.37 -3.53 -20.43
CA LEU A 175 8.72 -3.67 -19.88
C LEU A 175 9.30 -5.09 -20.05
N GLY A 176 8.53 -6.05 -20.59
CA GLY A 176 8.97 -7.44 -20.73
C GLY A 176 9.33 -8.09 -19.39
N LEU A 177 8.55 -7.82 -18.34
CA LEU A 177 8.81 -8.37 -17.00
C LEU A 177 8.36 -9.82 -16.89
N SER A 178 9.06 -10.59 -16.05
CA SER A 178 8.61 -11.92 -15.67
C SER A 178 7.51 -11.87 -14.61
N ALA A 179 6.64 -12.88 -14.56
CA ALA A 179 5.63 -13.00 -13.51
C ALA A 179 6.25 -13.04 -12.10
N GLN A 180 7.40 -13.71 -11.96
CA GLN A 180 8.13 -13.79 -10.71
C GLN A 180 8.65 -12.41 -10.25
N THR A 181 9.18 -11.60 -11.17
CA THR A 181 9.65 -10.24 -10.88
C THR A 181 8.52 -9.38 -10.36
N ILE A 182 7.33 -9.47 -10.95
CA ILE A 182 6.16 -8.70 -10.51
C ILE A 182 5.71 -9.15 -9.11
N LEU A 183 5.65 -10.47 -8.86
CA LEU A 183 5.30 -11.03 -7.55
C LEU A 183 6.28 -10.62 -6.43
N GLN A 184 7.55 -10.43 -6.77
CA GLN A 184 8.60 -10.08 -5.81
C GLN A 184 8.66 -8.59 -5.50
N ASN A 185 8.27 -7.72 -6.43
CA ASN A 185 8.53 -6.27 -6.32
C ASN A 185 7.25 -5.43 -6.28
N LEU A 186 6.10 -5.98 -6.68
CA LEU A 186 4.84 -5.26 -6.77
C LEU A 186 3.71 -5.96 -6.01
N ASN A 187 2.62 -5.23 -5.77
CA ASN A 187 1.49 -5.71 -4.98
C ASN A 187 0.56 -6.68 -5.74
N CYS A 188 0.73 -6.82 -7.06
CA CYS A 188 0.00 -7.75 -7.93
C CYS A 188 -1.53 -7.61 -7.91
N GLY A 189 -2.06 -6.43 -7.60
CA GLY A 189 -3.49 -6.20 -7.50
C GLY A 189 -4.05 -6.38 -6.09
N ILE A 190 -3.22 -6.75 -5.10
CA ILE A 190 -3.61 -6.97 -3.72
C ILE A 190 -2.95 -5.89 -2.86
N GLY A 191 -3.74 -5.04 -2.20
CA GLY A 191 -3.17 -4.00 -1.35
C GLY A 191 -2.92 -4.48 0.08
N MET A 192 -3.76 -5.40 0.59
CA MET A 192 -3.63 -5.89 1.96
C MET A 192 -4.05 -7.35 2.05
N VAL A 193 -3.40 -8.11 2.93
CA VAL A 193 -3.72 -9.50 3.24
C VAL A 193 -4.02 -9.63 4.73
N LEU A 194 -5.14 -10.28 5.07
CA LEU A 194 -5.53 -10.59 6.45
C LEU A 194 -5.46 -12.10 6.67
N VAL A 195 -5.03 -12.53 7.86
CA VAL A 195 -5.17 -13.93 8.31
C VAL A 195 -6.31 -14.02 9.30
N ILE A 196 -7.28 -14.88 9.01
CA ILE A 196 -8.48 -15.07 9.84
C ILE A 196 -8.79 -16.56 10.05
N PRO A 197 -9.52 -16.93 11.13
CA PRO A 197 -10.02 -18.27 11.33
C PRO A 197 -10.91 -18.77 10.18
N GLN A 198 -10.82 -20.05 9.84
CA GLN A 198 -11.67 -20.69 8.82
C GLN A 198 -13.17 -20.53 9.10
N ASN A 199 -13.55 -20.58 10.37
CA ASN A 199 -14.94 -20.51 10.82
C ASN A 199 -15.50 -19.08 10.85
N PHE A 200 -14.64 -18.08 10.69
CA PHE A 200 -15.06 -16.68 10.67
C PHE A 200 -15.63 -16.35 9.29
N THR A 201 -16.93 -16.02 9.23
CA THR A 201 -17.64 -15.76 7.97
C THR A 201 -18.11 -14.32 7.81
N THR A 202 -18.14 -13.53 8.90
CA THR A 202 -18.57 -12.12 8.92
C THR A 202 -17.71 -11.22 8.02
N TRP A 203 -16.47 -11.63 7.72
CA TRP A 203 -15.63 -10.91 6.77
C TRP A 203 -16.25 -10.80 5.38
N LYS A 204 -17.09 -11.75 4.95
CA LYS A 204 -17.73 -11.68 3.62
C LYS A 204 -18.73 -10.54 3.49
N SER A 205 -19.45 -10.21 4.57
CA SER A 205 -20.39 -9.08 4.58
C SER A 205 -19.67 -7.74 4.80
N THR A 206 -18.58 -7.75 5.56
CA THR A 206 -17.81 -6.55 5.90
C THR A 206 -16.86 -6.14 4.78
N LEU A 207 -16.18 -7.10 4.14
CA LEU A 207 -15.22 -6.90 3.06
C LEU A 207 -15.80 -7.34 1.70
N LYS A 208 -16.69 -6.51 1.14
CA LYS A 208 -17.44 -6.86 -0.09
C LYS A 208 -16.57 -7.23 -1.29
N ASP A 209 -15.41 -6.60 -1.43
CA ASP A 209 -14.51 -6.82 -2.57
C ASP A 209 -13.38 -7.82 -2.28
N ALA A 210 -13.30 -8.32 -1.04
CA ALA A 210 -12.20 -9.21 -0.65
C ALA A 210 -12.43 -10.64 -1.15
N LYS A 211 -11.33 -11.34 -1.39
CA LYS A 211 -11.33 -12.72 -1.88
C LYS A 211 -10.41 -13.58 -1.03
N VAL A 212 -10.70 -14.88 -0.98
CA VAL A 212 -9.78 -15.84 -0.38
C VAL A 212 -8.59 -15.97 -1.32
N LEU A 213 -7.42 -15.58 -0.84
CA LEU A 213 -6.15 -15.71 -1.55
C LEU A 213 -5.55 -17.09 -1.37
N GLY A 214 -5.69 -17.68 -0.18
CA GLY A 214 -5.11 -18.97 0.13
C GLY A 214 -5.60 -19.53 1.46
N VAL A 215 -5.25 -20.77 1.72
CA VAL A 215 -5.56 -21.49 2.96
C VAL A 215 -4.25 -21.98 3.57
N LEU A 216 -4.05 -21.70 4.85
CA LEU A 216 -2.88 -22.14 5.60
C LEU A 216 -2.89 -23.66 5.77
N LYS A 217 -1.74 -24.26 5.51
CA LYS A 217 -1.48 -25.69 5.72
C LYS A 217 -0.25 -25.87 6.59
N ARG A 218 -0.21 -26.98 7.34
CA ARG A 218 1.01 -27.36 8.03
C ARG A 218 2.05 -27.81 7.02
N LYS A 219 3.27 -27.32 7.19
CA LYS A 219 4.38 -27.67 6.32
C LYS A 219 4.79 -29.13 6.54
N LEU A 220 4.57 -29.97 5.54
CA LEU A 220 4.89 -31.40 5.57
C LEU A 220 6.25 -31.63 4.88
N GLY A 221 7.35 -31.36 5.59
CA GLY A 221 8.72 -31.72 5.18
C GLY A 221 9.70 -30.56 5.01
N THR A 222 10.91 -30.88 4.53
CA THR A 222 12.02 -29.94 4.26
C THR A 222 11.86 -29.17 2.94
N GLN A 223 10.64 -28.79 2.54
CA GLN A 223 10.47 -27.89 1.40
C GLN A 223 11.07 -26.52 1.75
N THR A 224 11.78 -25.90 0.80
CA THR A 224 12.44 -24.61 1.01
C THR A 224 11.49 -23.42 0.92
N SER A 225 10.41 -23.49 0.15
CA SER A 225 9.48 -22.38 -0.08
C SER A 225 8.18 -22.55 0.73
N GLN A 226 7.86 -21.56 1.59
CA GLN A 226 6.61 -21.52 2.36
C GLN A 226 5.41 -20.99 1.58
N ILE A 227 5.67 -20.30 0.46
CA ILE A 227 4.65 -19.64 -0.35
C ILE A 227 4.75 -20.19 -1.77
N GLN A 228 3.64 -20.72 -2.27
CA GLN A 228 3.46 -21.12 -3.66
C GLN A 228 2.40 -20.23 -4.30
N VAL A 229 2.54 -19.92 -5.60
CA VAL A 229 1.57 -19.10 -6.33
C VAL A 229 1.01 -19.88 -7.52
N LYS A 230 -0.31 -19.84 -7.70
CA LYS A 230 -1.03 -20.45 -8.82
C LYS A 230 -1.82 -19.41 -9.60
N ASN A 231 -2.01 -19.68 -10.88
CA ASN A 231 -2.85 -18.90 -11.81
C ASN A 231 -2.43 -17.44 -12.05
N PHE A 232 -1.40 -16.93 -11.36
CA PHE A 232 -0.93 -15.57 -11.55
C PHE A 232 -0.34 -15.35 -12.95
N GLU A 233 0.64 -16.19 -13.34
CA GLU A 233 1.32 -16.08 -14.64
C GLU A 233 0.34 -16.19 -15.81
N THR A 234 -0.55 -17.20 -15.79
CA THR A 234 -1.55 -17.40 -16.84
C THR A 234 -2.57 -16.25 -16.92
N THR A 235 -2.91 -15.61 -15.80
CA THR A 235 -3.78 -14.43 -15.78
C THR A 235 -3.05 -13.20 -16.31
N LEU A 236 -1.79 -13.02 -15.89
CA LEU A 236 -0.93 -11.94 -16.33
C LEU A 236 -0.66 -12.00 -17.84
N GLU A 237 -0.38 -13.18 -18.40
CA GLU A 237 -0.21 -13.39 -19.85
C GLU A 237 -1.47 -12.97 -20.65
N LYS A 238 -2.66 -13.29 -20.15
CA LYS A 238 -3.92 -12.90 -20.80
C LYS A 238 -4.09 -11.38 -20.82
N LEU A 239 -3.68 -10.71 -19.75
CA LEU A 239 -3.74 -9.25 -19.64
C LEU A 239 -2.65 -8.57 -20.48
N SER A 240 -1.44 -9.12 -20.50
CA SER A 240 -0.29 -8.54 -21.19
C SER A 240 -0.42 -8.62 -22.70
N LYS A 241 -1.13 -9.61 -23.26
CA LYS A 241 -1.33 -9.79 -24.73
C LYS A 241 -1.74 -8.54 -25.50
N LYS A 242 -2.43 -7.59 -24.86
CA LYS A 242 -2.85 -6.32 -25.47
C LYS A 242 -1.71 -5.30 -25.61
N TYR A 243 -0.64 -5.48 -24.86
CA TYR A 243 0.46 -4.54 -24.66
C TYR A 243 1.83 -5.12 -25.04
N GLY A 244 1.97 -6.45 -25.05
CA GLY A 244 3.20 -7.16 -25.40
C GLY A 244 3.20 -8.61 -24.89
N SER A 245 4.37 -9.24 -24.86
CA SER A 245 4.58 -10.56 -24.24
C SER A 245 5.33 -10.42 -22.93
N LEU A 246 5.17 -11.40 -22.03
CA LEU A 246 6.07 -11.55 -20.89
C LEU A 246 7.52 -11.70 -21.36
N GLY A 247 8.45 -11.28 -20.53
CA GLY A 247 9.88 -11.42 -20.78
C GLY A 247 10.64 -11.86 -19.53
N VAL A 248 11.95 -11.64 -19.56
CA VAL A 248 12.89 -12.05 -18.51
C VAL A 248 13.49 -10.87 -17.74
N ASN A 249 13.00 -9.65 -17.99
CA ASN A 249 13.54 -8.44 -17.39
C ASN A 249 13.22 -8.40 -15.89
N GLN A 250 14.18 -7.91 -15.11
CA GLN A 250 14.09 -7.74 -13.65
C GLN A 250 13.96 -6.26 -13.27
N LEU A 251 13.36 -6.02 -12.10
CA LEU A 251 13.30 -4.72 -11.46
C LEU A 251 14.38 -4.71 -10.36
N ASP A 252 15.36 -3.81 -10.49
CA ASP A 252 16.42 -3.63 -9.49
C ASP A 252 16.07 -2.42 -8.61
N GLU A 253 16.09 -2.56 -7.28
CA GLU A 253 15.90 -1.43 -6.35
C GLU A 253 17.23 -1.00 -5.71
N PRO A 254 17.59 0.31 -5.76
CA PRO A 254 18.66 0.87 -4.94
C PRO A 254 18.18 1.09 -3.49
N HIS A 255 18.79 0.39 -2.52
CA HIS A 255 18.41 0.42 -1.10
C HIS A 255 18.63 1.80 -0.44
N HIS A 256 17.56 2.53 -0.09
CA HIS A 256 17.64 3.75 0.72
C HIS A 256 16.51 3.78 1.77
N HIS A 257 16.73 3.11 2.91
CA HIS A 257 15.70 2.83 3.92
C HIS A 257 15.67 3.79 5.13
N ALA A 258 16.49 4.83 5.17
CA ALA A 258 16.62 5.67 6.36
C ALA A 258 16.57 7.14 5.98
N LEU A 259 15.53 7.88 6.41
CA LEU A 259 15.46 9.34 6.62
C LEU A 259 13.97 9.76 6.65
N GLN A 260 13.30 9.60 7.79
CA GLN A 260 11.87 9.88 7.90
C GLN A 260 11.51 10.35 9.30
N LEU A 261 12.20 11.39 9.79
CA LEU A 261 11.95 12.05 11.07
C LEU A 261 12.00 13.55 10.85
N GLU A 262 10.86 14.21 10.59
CA GLU A 262 10.54 15.59 11.02
C GLU A 262 9.30 16.20 10.30
N LEU A 263 8.29 16.53 11.13
CA LEU A 263 7.52 17.80 11.14
C LEU A 263 6.16 17.94 10.41
N SER A 264 5.22 18.56 11.13
CA SER A 264 3.77 18.56 10.86
C SER A 264 2.92 19.68 11.58
N SER A 265 2.28 20.67 10.90
CA SER A 265 0.93 21.31 11.18
C SER A 265 0.06 21.77 9.92
N GLN A 266 -1.01 21.10 9.43
CA GLN A 266 -2.46 21.41 9.65
C GLN A 266 -3.46 20.47 8.87
N ALA A 267 -4.40 19.76 9.52
CA ALA A 267 -5.84 19.67 9.12
C ALA A 267 -6.80 19.22 10.27
N GLU A 268 -7.92 18.59 9.91
CA GLU A 268 -9.27 18.69 10.50
C GLU A 268 -9.39 18.23 11.97
N GLN A 269 -10.13 19.01 12.79
CA GLN A 269 -10.19 18.84 14.24
C GLN A 269 -11.16 17.76 14.71
N ARG A 270 -10.71 16.98 15.69
CA ARG A 270 -11.49 16.02 16.47
C ARG A 270 -11.69 16.52 17.90
N PRO A 271 -12.78 16.17 18.58
CA PRO A 271 -13.04 16.59 19.95
C PRO A 271 -11.97 16.14 20.96
N GLU A 272 -11.23 15.08 20.64
CA GLU A 272 -10.13 14.53 21.47
C GLU A 272 -8.80 15.28 21.31
N ALA A 273 -8.68 16.15 20.28
CA ALA A 273 -7.46 16.89 19.97
C ALA A 273 -7.45 18.24 20.71
N LEU A 274 -6.37 18.52 21.43
CA LEU A 274 -6.19 19.71 22.26
C LEU A 274 -5.01 20.54 21.75
N LEU A 275 -5.08 21.85 21.95
CA LEU A 275 -3.96 22.76 21.76
C LEU A 275 -3.44 23.18 23.13
N SER A 276 -2.15 23.00 23.37
CA SER A 276 -1.49 23.61 24.53
C SER A 276 -1.43 25.13 24.35
N GLN A 277 -1.24 25.87 25.43
CA GLN A 277 -1.08 27.32 25.40
C GLN A 277 0.12 27.79 24.55
N MET A 278 1.09 26.89 24.28
CA MET A 278 2.27 27.14 23.43
C MET A 278 2.09 26.64 21.98
N GLY A 279 0.88 26.26 21.57
CA GLY A 279 0.59 25.82 20.20
C GLY A 279 0.96 24.35 19.90
N HIS A 280 1.54 23.61 20.85
CA HIS A 280 1.73 22.16 20.70
C HIS A 280 0.38 21.45 20.64
N ARG A 281 0.24 20.53 19.68
CA ARG A 281 -0.96 19.71 19.52
C ARG A 281 -0.84 18.46 20.38
N LEU A 282 -1.82 18.26 21.25
CA LEU A 282 -1.92 17.13 22.17
C LEU A 282 -3.15 16.30 21.77
N THR A 283 -3.10 14.98 21.94
CA THR A 283 -4.28 14.13 21.79
C THR A 283 -4.56 13.41 23.09
N ARG A 284 -5.82 13.42 23.53
CA ARG A 284 -6.23 12.64 24.69
C ARG A 284 -6.48 11.19 24.25
N ILE A 285 -6.04 10.23 25.06
CA ILE A 285 -6.41 8.83 24.86
C ILE A 285 -7.92 8.68 25.14
N PRO A 286 -8.72 8.13 24.22
CA PRO A 286 -10.16 7.99 24.41
C PRO A 286 -10.49 7.19 25.68
N ALA A 287 -11.55 7.61 26.38
CA ALA A 287 -12.07 6.87 27.54
C ALA A 287 -12.58 5.50 27.07
N GLY A 288 -11.87 4.43 27.44
CA GLY A 288 -12.18 3.06 27.02
C GLY A 288 -10.96 2.15 26.97
N PHE A 289 -9.77 2.71 26.75
CA PHE A 289 -8.51 1.97 26.87
C PHE A 289 -8.12 1.79 28.34
N LYS A 290 -7.68 0.60 28.71
CA LYS A 290 -7.23 0.29 30.08
C LYS A 290 -5.70 0.41 30.22
N ASP A 291 -4.98 -0.20 29.29
CA ASP A 291 -3.52 -0.17 29.15
C ASP A 291 -3.14 0.11 27.68
N PRO A 292 -3.17 1.39 27.25
CA PRO A 292 -2.97 1.77 25.86
C PRO A 292 -1.49 1.71 25.45
N ILE A 293 -1.22 1.09 24.32
CA ILE A 293 0.09 1.10 23.64
C ILE A 293 0.00 2.03 22.43
N LEU A 294 1.00 2.93 22.32
CA LEU A 294 1.16 3.81 21.18
C LEU A 294 1.92 3.09 20.06
N VAL A 295 1.39 3.18 18.84
CA VAL A 295 2.03 2.68 17.63
C VAL A 295 2.32 3.86 16.74
N MET A 296 3.55 3.96 16.24
CA MET A 296 3.96 5.02 15.31
C MET A 296 4.32 4.40 13.97
N GLY A 297 3.85 5.02 12.88
CA GLY A 297 4.20 4.69 11.51
C GLY A 297 4.66 5.94 10.78
N THR A 298 5.66 5.77 9.93
CA THR A 298 6.16 6.80 9.04
C THR A 298 6.06 6.28 7.61
N ASP A 299 5.51 7.09 6.71
CA ASP A 299 5.40 6.71 5.31
C ASP A 299 5.66 7.90 4.37
N GLY A 300 6.04 7.59 3.14
CA GLY A 300 6.41 8.56 2.12
C GLY A 300 5.82 8.12 0.79
N VAL A 301 5.47 9.08 -0.06
CA VAL A 301 4.89 8.76 -1.38
C VAL A 301 5.94 8.21 -2.35
N GLY A 302 7.22 8.41 -2.02
CA GLY A 302 8.35 7.98 -2.81
C GLY A 302 8.31 8.52 -4.25
N THR A 303 8.83 7.72 -5.18
CA THR A 303 9.04 8.16 -6.56
C THR A 303 7.76 8.31 -7.38
N LYS A 304 6.59 7.94 -6.84
CA LYS A 304 5.29 8.24 -7.45
C LYS A 304 5.02 9.75 -7.57
N ILE A 305 5.71 10.58 -6.77
CA ILE A 305 5.69 12.05 -6.93
C ILE A 305 6.07 12.48 -8.35
N LYS A 306 7.00 11.77 -9.03
CA LYS A 306 7.35 12.10 -10.42
C LYS A 306 6.16 11.95 -11.36
N ILE A 307 5.36 10.89 -11.21
CA ILE A 307 4.13 10.70 -11.98
C ILE A 307 3.15 11.84 -11.71
N ALA A 308 2.96 12.23 -10.45
CA ALA A 308 2.06 13.32 -10.10
C ALA A 308 2.50 14.66 -10.70
N GLN A 309 3.80 14.95 -10.70
CA GLN A 309 4.39 16.15 -11.31
C GLN A 309 4.23 16.16 -12.83
N GLU A 310 4.58 15.05 -13.51
CA GLU A 310 4.45 14.91 -14.96
C GLU A 310 3.00 14.94 -15.45
N THR A 311 2.09 14.42 -14.63
CA THR A 311 0.66 14.39 -14.94
C THR A 311 -0.11 15.57 -14.36
N GLN A 312 0.52 16.47 -13.60
CA GLN A 312 -0.12 17.58 -12.89
C GLN A 312 -1.29 17.15 -11.97
N ARG A 313 -1.25 15.94 -11.41
CA ARG A 313 -2.28 15.37 -10.52
C ARG A 313 -1.79 15.31 -9.07
N ASN A 314 -1.40 16.45 -8.52
CA ASN A 314 -0.72 16.50 -7.22
C ASN A 314 -1.63 16.22 -6.01
N SER A 315 -2.94 16.13 -6.19
CA SER A 315 -3.86 15.76 -5.10
C SER A 315 -3.87 14.26 -4.80
N THR A 316 -3.52 13.39 -5.76
CA THR A 316 -3.54 11.93 -5.54
C THR A 316 -2.43 11.48 -4.60
N VAL A 317 -1.26 12.12 -4.68
CA VAL A 317 -0.12 11.86 -3.78
C VAL A 317 -0.37 12.28 -2.34
N GLY A 318 -1.32 13.18 -2.09
CA GLY A 318 -1.71 13.52 -0.72
C GLY A 318 -2.44 12.36 -0.02
N ILE A 319 -3.27 11.62 -0.76
CA ILE A 319 -4.00 10.45 -0.23
C ILE A 319 -3.03 9.29 0.01
N ASP A 320 -2.09 9.10 -0.91
CA ASP A 320 -1.02 8.10 -0.84
C ASP A 320 -0.21 8.19 0.47
N LEU A 321 -0.09 9.39 1.04
CA LEU A 321 0.61 9.64 2.30
C LEU A 321 -0.12 9.12 3.56
N VAL A 322 -1.41 8.79 3.43
CA VAL A 322 -2.27 8.31 4.53
C VAL A 322 -2.46 6.78 4.50
N GLY A 323 -1.95 6.13 3.44
CA GLY A 323 -2.06 4.70 3.09
C GLY A 323 -1.98 3.71 4.23
#